data_AF-A0A818I6P1-F1
#
_entry.id   AF-A0A818I6P1-F1
#
_cell.length_a   1.000
_cell.length_b   1.000
_cell.length_c   1.000
_cell.angle_alpha   90.00
_cell.angle_beta   90.00
_cell.angle_gamma   90.00
#
_symmetry.space_group_name_H-M   'P 1'
#
loop_
_entity.id
_entity.type
_entity.pdbx_description
1 polymer ?
#
loop_
_entity_poly.entity_id
_entity_poly.type
_entity_poly.pdbx_seq_one_letter_code
_entity_poly.pdbx_strand_id
1 'polypeptide(L)'
;MSETHIDRSYYSPLSNEIASWQRDYTPGPLTQNEFYQFFEDGFVIKHNLLQRDQLEPVIQSIERVVDELAQELYQAGKIQDLHENDGFYQRLTAIDSQFPGAAVILHKRGVLPPEIASLWSSKTLLSVAKQLLGPDVAGHPVWNLRTKVPNQEQVTVPWHQDTAYLNKECWNVLQVTAWIPLLDANKENGFVYITSLNLT
;
A
#
# COMPACT_ATOMS: atom_id res chain seq x y z
N MET A 1 3.81 37.36 -7.34
CA MET A 1 3.95 35.89 -7.45
C MET A 1 4.57 35.64 -8.81
N SER A 2 5.86 35.32 -8.86
CA SER A 2 6.56 35.05 -10.12
C SER A 2 6.17 33.64 -10.59
N GLU A 3 5.58 33.56 -11.78
CA GLU A 3 5.43 32.30 -12.50
C GLU A 3 6.81 31.69 -12.72
N THR A 4 7.11 30.63 -11.98
CA THR A 4 8.23 29.76 -12.30
C THR A 4 7.91 29.06 -13.62
N HIS A 5 8.51 29.55 -14.71
CA HIS A 5 8.61 28.80 -15.95
C HIS A 5 9.32 27.48 -15.66
N ILE A 6 8.55 26.39 -15.58
CA ILE A 6 9.13 25.03 -15.56
C ILE A 6 9.62 24.78 -16.98
N ASP A 7 10.95 24.70 -17.14
CA ASP A 7 11.57 24.27 -18.39
C ASP A 7 11.18 22.81 -18.66
N ARG A 8 10.26 22.62 -19.60
CA ARG A 8 9.69 21.31 -19.92
C ARG A 8 10.61 20.42 -20.75
N SER A 9 11.76 20.93 -21.22
CA SER A 9 12.72 20.13 -21.98
C SER A 9 13.35 19.00 -21.16
N TYR A 10 13.31 19.11 -19.81
CA TYR A 10 13.73 18.07 -18.87
C TYR A 10 12.81 16.84 -18.81
N TYR A 11 11.56 16.91 -19.27
CA TYR A 11 10.62 15.77 -19.25
C TYR A 11 10.79 14.81 -20.44
N SER A 12 11.53 15.21 -21.47
CA SER A 12 11.68 14.46 -22.73
C SER A 12 12.21 13.02 -22.56
N PRO A 13 13.24 12.74 -21.72
CA PRO A 13 13.72 11.37 -21.56
C PRO A 13 12.73 10.46 -20.83
N LEU A 14 12.06 10.98 -19.80
CA LEU A 14 11.13 10.20 -18.98
C LEU A 14 9.82 9.91 -19.73
N SER A 15 9.33 10.84 -20.55
CA SER A 15 8.13 10.61 -21.36
C SER A 15 8.33 9.47 -22.38
N ASN A 16 9.50 9.40 -23.03
CA ASN A 16 9.83 8.30 -23.93
C ASN A 16 9.96 6.97 -23.18
N GLU A 17 10.55 6.99 -21.99
CA GLU A 17 10.66 5.80 -21.15
C GLU A 17 9.28 5.29 -20.69
N ILE A 18 8.41 6.18 -20.21
CA ILE A 18 7.03 5.84 -19.80
C ILE A 18 6.26 5.29 -21.01
N ALA A 19 6.39 5.91 -22.18
CA ALA A 19 5.77 5.40 -23.41
C ALA A 19 6.30 4.01 -23.78
N SER A 20 7.57 3.70 -23.49
CA SER A 20 8.17 2.39 -23.74
C SER A 20 7.64 1.28 -22.81
N TRP A 21 7.06 1.64 -21.67
CA TRP A 21 6.50 0.68 -20.72
C TRP A 21 5.18 0.08 -21.18
N GLN A 22 4.45 0.80 -22.03
CA GLN A 22 3.19 0.34 -22.58
C GLN A 22 3.41 -0.90 -23.44
N ARG A 23 2.50 -1.85 -23.31
CA ARG A 23 2.56 -3.14 -24.01
C ARG A 23 1.17 -3.56 -24.46
N ASP A 24 1.13 -4.60 -25.28
CA ASP A 24 -0.13 -5.17 -25.72
C ASP A 24 -0.86 -5.85 -24.56
N TYR A 25 -2.18 -5.69 -24.55
CA TYR A 25 -3.04 -6.32 -23.57
C TYR A 25 -2.92 -7.85 -23.63
N THR A 26 -2.83 -8.47 -22.45
CA THR A 26 -2.87 -9.93 -22.29
C THR A 26 -4.06 -10.32 -21.40
N PRO A 27 -4.82 -11.38 -21.73
CA PRO A 27 -5.94 -11.83 -20.91
C PRO A 27 -5.53 -12.22 -19.48
N GLY A 28 -6.37 -11.88 -18.51
CA GLY A 28 -6.11 -12.15 -17.09
C GLY A 28 -7.03 -11.33 -16.16
N PRO A 29 -6.61 -11.06 -14.91
CA PRO A 29 -7.50 -10.42 -13.93
C PRO A 29 -7.94 -9.00 -14.29
N LEU A 30 -7.07 -8.18 -14.88
CA LEU A 30 -7.45 -6.89 -15.43
C LEU A 30 -8.12 -7.07 -16.79
N THR A 31 -9.25 -6.41 -16.98
CA THR A 31 -9.90 -6.25 -18.28
C THR A 31 -9.06 -5.37 -19.19
N GLN A 32 -9.35 -5.39 -20.49
CA GLN A 32 -8.64 -4.56 -21.46
C GLN A 32 -8.73 -3.05 -21.12
N ASN A 33 -9.90 -2.58 -20.69
CA ASN A 33 -10.09 -1.18 -20.30
C ASN A 33 -9.29 -0.83 -19.03
N GLU A 34 -9.36 -1.67 -17.99
CA GLU A 34 -8.59 -1.49 -16.75
C GLU A 34 -7.07 -1.51 -17.01
N PHE A 35 -6.63 -2.38 -17.94
CA PHE A 35 -5.23 -2.49 -18.33
C PHE A 35 -4.74 -1.21 -18.99
N TYR A 36 -5.45 -0.68 -19.99
CA TYR A 36 -5.03 0.56 -20.65
C TYR A 36 -5.17 1.78 -19.74
N GLN A 37 -6.20 1.81 -18.88
CA GLN A 37 -6.35 2.84 -17.85
C GLN A 37 -5.11 2.92 -16.96
N PHE A 38 -4.51 1.79 -16.57
CA PHE A 38 -3.29 1.80 -15.76
C PHE A 38 -2.14 2.59 -16.42
N PHE A 39 -1.94 2.42 -17.74
CA PHE A 39 -0.88 3.12 -18.46
C PHE A 39 -1.22 4.59 -18.76
N GLU A 40 -2.51 4.92 -18.89
CA GLU A 40 -2.98 6.29 -19.11
C GLU A 40 -2.95 7.12 -17.82
N ASP A 41 -3.54 6.59 -16.74
CA ASP A 41 -3.72 7.30 -15.48
C ASP A 41 -2.58 7.07 -14.48
N GLY A 42 -1.78 6.03 -14.66
CA GLY A 42 -0.74 5.60 -13.71
C GLY A 42 -1.27 4.76 -12.55
N PHE A 43 -2.57 4.42 -12.53
CA PHE A 43 -3.18 3.56 -11.53
C PHE A 43 -4.43 2.85 -12.09
N VAL A 44 -4.85 1.79 -11.39
CA VAL A 44 -6.12 1.11 -11.67
C VAL A 44 -6.72 0.58 -10.37
N ILE A 45 -8.05 0.68 -10.25
CA ILE A 45 -8.80 0.15 -9.11
C ILE A 45 -9.51 -1.12 -9.56
N LYS A 46 -9.12 -2.27 -8.99
CA LYS A 46 -9.77 -3.56 -9.24
C LYS A 46 -10.59 -4.00 -8.04
N HIS A 47 -11.90 -3.84 -8.12
CA HIS A 47 -12.82 -4.30 -7.08
C HIS A 47 -12.90 -5.82 -7.04
N ASN A 48 -13.04 -6.39 -5.84
CA ASN A 48 -13.24 -7.81 -5.60
C ASN A 48 -12.13 -8.72 -6.20
N LEU A 49 -10.91 -8.20 -6.35
CA LEU A 49 -9.76 -8.97 -6.84
C LEU A 49 -9.37 -10.09 -5.86
N LEU A 50 -9.35 -9.76 -4.57
CA LEU A 50 -9.05 -10.69 -3.48
C LEU A 50 -10.33 -10.98 -2.72
N GLN A 51 -10.59 -12.26 -2.50
CA GLN A 51 -11.74 -12.72 -1.72
C GLN A 51 -11.43 -12.70 -0.23
N ARG A 52 -12.49 -12.68 0.60
CA ARG A 52 -12.34 -12.54 2.06
C ARG A 52 -11.50 -13.66 2.67
N ASP A 53 -11.67 -14.88 2.20
CA ASP A 53 -10.90 -16.06 2.63
C ASP A 53 -9.40 -15.94 2.32
N GLN A 54 -9.01 -15.20 1.27
CA GLN A 54 -7.62 -14.91 0.95
C GLN A 54 -7.01 -13.85 1.88
N LEU A 55 -7.83 -12.92 2.39
CA LEU A 55 -7.40 -11.86 3.29
C LEU A 55 -7.43 -12.29 4.77
N GLU A 56 -8.26 -13.28 5.12
CA GLU A 56 -8.46 -13.72 6.50
C GLU A 56 -7.16 -14.16 7.20
N PRO A 57 -6.25 -14.95 6.57
CA PRO A 57 -4.96 -15.28 7.20
C PRO A 57 -4.09 -14.06 7.51
N VAL A 58 -4.13 -13.05 6.63
CA VAL A 58 -3.41 -11.78 6.85
C VAL A 58 -4.00 -11.02 8.03
N ILE A 59 -5.32 -10.94 8.10
CA ILE A 59 -6.04 -10.28 9.21
C ILE A 59 -5.68 -10.96 10.53
N GLN A 60 -5.79 -12.28 10.61
CA GLN A 60 -5.42 -13.05 11.80
C GLN A 60 -3.94 -12.87 12.17
N SER A 61 -3.05 -12.77 11.19
CA SER A 61 -1.63 -12.50 11.47
C SER A 61 -1.42 -11.14 12.12
N ILE A 62 -2.16 -10.12 11.70
CA ILE A 62 -2.08 -8.77 12.27
C ILE A 62 -2.74 -8.75 13.66
N GLU A 63 -3.85 -9.46 13.86
CA GLU A 63 -4.47 -9.61 15.20
C GLU A 63 -3.49 -10.18 16.22
N ARG A 64 -2.71 -11.19 15.85
CA ARG A 64 -1.65 -11.73 16.72
C ARG A 64 -0.58 -10.69 17.04
N VAL A 65 -0.15 -9.92 16.04
CA VAL A 65 0.87 -8.87 16.22
C VAL A 65 0.34 -7.73 17.11
N VAL A 66 -0.95 -7.39 17.02
CA VAL A 66 -1.64 -6.45 17.92
C VAL A 66 -1.74 -7.00 19.33
N ASP A 67 -2.07 -8.29 19.47
CA ASP A 67 -2.17 -8.97 20.76
C ASP A 67 -0.83 -8.97 21.50
N GLU A 68 0.25 -9.33 20.80
CA GLU A 68 1.62 -9.27 21.34
C GLU A 68 1.97 -7.86 21.84
N LEU A 69 1.67 -6.82 21.05
CA LEU A 69 1.90 -5.43 21.45
C LEU A 69 1.08 -5.05 22.70
N ALA A 70 -0.18 -5.47 22.77
CA ALA A 70 -1.03 -5.22 23.92
C ALA A 70 -0.44 -5.87 25.19
N GLN A 71 0.00 -7.11 25.10
CA GLN A 71 0.63 -7.84 26.21
C GLN A 71 1.92 -7.17 26.66
N GLU A 72 2.79 -6.76 25.74
CA GLU A 72 4.04 -6.03 26.04
C GLU A 72 3.75 -4.72 26.79
N LEU A 73 2.79 -3.93 26.30
CA LEU A 73 2.40 -2.66 26.93
C LEU A 73 1.76 -2.88 28.31
N TYR A 74 0.93 -3.90 28.46
CA TYR A 74 0.27 -4.22 29.73
C TYR A 74 1.28 -4.67 30.79
N GLN A 75 2.19 -5.59 30.44
CA GLN A 75 3.26 -6.04 31.33
C GLN A 75 4.19 -4.90 31.74
N ALA A 76 4.39 -3.91 30.87
CA ALA A 76 5.13 -2.69 31.15
C ALA A 76 4.32 -1.62 31.93
N GLY A 77 3.07 -1.90 32.28
CA GLY A 77 2.17 -0.97 32.99
C GLY A 77 1.79 0.27 32.19
N LYS A 78 1.86 0.21 30.85
CA LYS A 78 1.55 1.32 29.94
C LYS A 78 0.07 1.40 29.57
N ILE A 79 -0.63 0.28 29.63
CA ILE A 79 -2.08 0.18 29.45
C ILE A 79 -2.68 -0.62 30.61
N GLN A 80 -3.96 -0.42 30.88
CA GLN A 80 -4.71 -1.09 31.96
C GLN A 80 -5.70 -2.13 31.45
N ASP A 81 -6.10 -2.04 30.17
CA ASP A 81 -6.99 -2.98 29.51
C ASP A 81 -6.34 -3.49 28.22
N LEU A 82 -6.38 -4.82 28.00
CA LEU A 82 -5.86 -5.50 26.81
C LEU A 82 -6.80 -5.43 25.61
N HIS A 83 -8.05 -4.99 25.83
CA HIS A 83 -9.10 -4.91 24.82
C HIS A 83 -9.34 -6.25 24.09
N GLU A 84 -9.31 -7.37 24.81
CA GLU A 84 -9.42 -8.72 24.23
C GLU A 84 -10.78 -8.99 23.55
N ASN A 85 -11.82 -8.25 23.94
CA ASN A 85 -13.16 -8.36 23.35
C ASN A 85 -13.37 -7.44 22.14
N ASP A 86 -12.43 -6.54 21.85
CA ASP A 86 -12.52 -5.64 20.69
C ASP A 86 -12.10 -6.39 19.42
N GLY A 87 -12.83 -6.16 18.32
CA GLY A 87 -12.53 -6.77 17.03
C GLY A 87 -11.32 -6.14 16.34
N PHE A 88 -10.85 -6.79 15.26
CA PHE A 88 -9.74 -6.34 14.40
C PHE A 88 -9.77 -4.84 14.08
N TYR A 89 -10.97 -4.29 13.87
CA TYR A 89 -11.18 -2.92 13.39
C TYR A 89 -10.97 -1.86 14.48
N GLN A 90 -11.25 -2.17 15.75
CA GLN A 90 -11.23 -1.20 16.84
C GLN A 90 -10.09 -1.42 17.83
N ARG A 91 -9.61 -2.66 18.00
CA ARG A 91 -8.71 -3.04 19.09
C ARG A 91 -7.43 -2.20 19.14
N LEU A 92 -6.78 -1.99 17.99
CA LEU A 92 -5.57 -1.16 17.94
C LEU A 92 -5.86 0.31 18.29
N THR A 93 -7.01 0.84 17.88
CA THR A 93 -7.43 2.22 18.24
C THR A 93 -7.67 2.35 19.74
N ALA A 94 -8.27 1.34 20.37
CA ALA A 94 -8.52 1.33 21.80
C ALA A 94 -7.20 1.25 22.61
N ILE A 95 -6.27 0.40 22.17
CA ILE A 95 -4.91 0.32 22.74
C ILE A 95 -4.16 1.64 22.56
N ASP A 96 -4.18 2.25 21.37
CA ASP A 96 -3.51 3.54 21.09
C ASP A 96 -4.11 4.69 21.90
N SER A 97 -5.40 4.62 22.25
CA SER A 97 -6.05 5.60 23.15
C SER A 97 -5.50 5.55 24.58
N GLN A 98 -5.10 4.37 25.07
CA GLN A 98 -4.42 4.23 26.36
C GLN A 98 -2.93 4.58 26.27
N PHE A 99 -2.28 4.26 25.14
CA PHE A 99 -0.87 4.52 24.88
C PHE A 99 -0.66 5.15 23.48
N PRO A 100 -0.72 6.49 23.37
CA PRO A 100 -0.53 7.18 22.10
C PRO A 100 0.82 6.85 21.47
N GLY A 101 0.80 6.17 20.31
CA GLY A 101 2.00 5.69 19.63
C GLY A 101 2.07 4.17 19.49
N ALA A 102 1.14 3.40 20.06
CA ALA A 102 1.00 1.96 19.83
C ALA A 102 0.91 1.64 18.33
N ALA A 103 0.10 2.39 17.57
CA ALA A 103 -0.02 2.22 16.12
C ALA A 103 1.29 2.52 15.38
N VAL A 104 2.11 3.45 15.89
CA VAL A 104 3.42 3.80 15.31
C VAL A 104 4.44 2.69 15.57
N ILE A 105 4.44 2.09 16.76
CA ILE A 105 5.28 0.93 17.09
C ILE A 105 4.95 -0.22 16.13
N LEU A 106 3.67 -0.53 15.96
CA LEU A 106 3.21 -1.59 15.07
C LEU A 106 3.65 -1.35 13.62
N HIS A 107 3.45 -0.13 13.09
CA HIS A 107 3.89 0.28 11.76
C HIS A 107 5.40 0.11 11.56
N LYS A 108 6.21 0.42 12.58
CA LYS A 108 7.67 0.39 12.53
C LYS A 108 8.29 -0.96 12.88
N ARG A 109 7.49 -1.96 13.29
CA ARG A 109 7.99 -3.28 13.71
C ARG A 109 8.83 -3.96 12.63
N GLY A 110 8.52 -3.73 11.35
CA GLY A 110 9.37 -4.09 10.21
C GLY A 110 9.55 -5.59 9.98
N VAL A 111 8.81 -6.46 10.68
CA VAL A 111 8.83 -7.91 10.51
C VAL A 111 7.68 -8.32 9.60
N LEU A 112 8.00 -8.92 8.44
CA LEU A 112 7.01 -9.38 7.47
C LEU A 112 6.38 -10.70 7.95
N PRO A 113 5.08 -10.74 8.29
CA PRO A 113 4.41 -11.98 8.64
C PRO A 113 4.38 -12.95 7.45
N PRO A 114 4.52 -14.27 7.67
CA PRO A 114 4.44 -15.28 6.61
C PRO A 114 3.15 -15.21 5.79
N GLU A 115 2.03 -14.85 6.41
CA GLU A 115 0.74 -14.72 5.74
C GLU A 115 0.72 -13.53 4.77
N ILE A 116 1.35 -12.41 5.13
CA ILE A 116 1.52 -11.26 4.23
C ILE A 116 2.46 -11.64 3.08
N ALA A 117 3.56 -12.36 3.35
CA ALA A 117 4.46 -12.85 2.32
C ALA A 117 3.78 -13.83 1.34
N SER A 118 2.91 -14.70 1.86
CA SER A 118 2.10 -15.63 1.08
C SER A 118 1.10 -14.89 0.19
N LEU A 119 0.41 -13.86 0.72
CA LEU A 119 -0.48 -13.02 -0.08
C LEU A 119 0.29 -12.25 -1.16
N TRP A 120 1.42 -11.65 -0.82
CA TRP A 120 2.29 -10.90 -1.73
C TRP A 120 2.75 -11.74 -2.92
N SER A 121 3.04 -13.03 -2.69
CA SER A 121 3.44 -13.99 -3.71
C SER A 121 2.27 -14.83 -4.28
N SER A 122 1.03 -14.47 -3.99
CA SER A 122 -0.15 -15.22 -4.43
C SER A 122 -0.32 -15.22 -5.96
N LYS A 123 -0.94 -16.28 -6.49
CA LYS A 123 -1.21 -16.40 -7.93
C LYS A 123 -2.03 -15.23 -8.46
N THR A 124 -2.96 -14.69 -7.68
CA THR A 124 -3.80 -13.56 -8.07
C THR A 124 -2.98 -12.30 -8.28
N LEU A 125 -2.16 -11.90 -7.29
CA LEU A 125 -1.33 -10.70 -7.41
C LEU A 125 -0.23 -10.87 -8.46
N LEU A 126 0.40 -12.05 -8.54
CA LEU A 126 1.39 -12.34 -9.58
C LEU A 126 0.79 -12.31 -10.99
N SER A 127 -0.48 -12.69 -11.17
CA SER A 127 -1.14 -12.62 -12.48
C SER A 127 -1.39 -11.17 -12.91
N VAL A 128 -1.80 -10.30 -11.98
CA VAL A 128 -1.91 -8.85 -12.25
C VAL A 128 -0.55 -8.25 -12.57
N ALA A 129 0.46 -8.55 -11.74
CA ALA A 129 1.82 -8.07 -11.98
C ALA A 129 2.35 -8.52 -13.33
N LYS A 130 2.11 -9.77 -13.73
CA LYS A 130 2.53 -10.28 -15.04
C LYS A 130 1.79 -9.66 -16.22
N GLN A 131 0.51 -9.32 -16.06
CA GLN A 131 -0.20 -8.56 -17.10
C GLN A 131 0.50 -7.20 -17.32
N LEU A 132 0.77 -6.46 -16.24
CA LEU A 132 1.33 -5.11 -16.31
C LEU A 132 2.83 -5.07 -16.64
N LEU A 133 3.63 -5.95 -16.04
CA LEU A 133 5.09 -5.96 -16.11
C LEU A 133 5.66 -6.97 -17.11
N GLY A 134 4.85 -7.92 -17.58
CA GLY A 134 5.29 -9.00 -18.47
C GLY A 134 5.65 -10.28 -17.72
N PRO A 135 6.15 -11.31 -18.43
CA PRO A 135 6.35 -12.64 -17.84
C PRO A 135 7.45 -12.66 -16.76
N ASP A 136 8.47 -11.81 -16.89
CA ASP A 136 9.65 -11.76 -16.03
C ASP A 136 9.47 -10.72 -14.91
N VAL A 137 8.88 -11.16 -13.81
CA VAL A 137 8.60 -10.31 -12.64
C VAL A 137 9.56 -10.64 -11.49
N ALA A 138 10.17 -9.61 -10.93
CA ALA A 138 10.92 -9.69 -9.68
C ALA A 138 10.14 -9.07 -8.53
N GLY A 139 10.23 -9.66 -7.34
CA GLY A 139 9.64 -9.10 -6.13
C GLY A 139 10.52 -8.00 -5.52
N HIS A 140 9.96 -6.82 -5.30
CA HIS A 140 10.64 -5.75 -4.56
C HIS A 140 10.47 -5.96 -3.04
N PRO A 141 11.53 -5.87 -2.21
CA PRO A 141 11.46 -6.20 -0.79
C PRO A 141 10.74 -5.16 0.07
N VAL A 142 10.34 -4.02 -0.51
CA VAL A 142 9.62 -2.97 0.22
C VAL A 142 8.16 -3.36 0.37
N TRP A 143 7.70 -3.36 1.62
CA TRP A 143 6.31 -3.57 2.02
C TRP A 143 6.00 -2.68 3.22
N ASN A 144 4.72 -2.38 3.45
CA ASN A 144 4.30 -1.57 4.58
C ASN A 144 2.94 -2.05 5.12
N LEU A 145 2.87 -2.34 6.42
CA LEU A 145 1.60 -2.37 7.14
C LEU A 145 1.31 -0.95 7.63
N ARG A 146 0.27 -0.30 7.07
CA ARG A 146 -0.13 1.06 7.44
C ARG A 146 -1.29 1.01 8.42
N THR A 147 -1.02 1.28 9.69
CA THR A 147 -2.00 1.25 10.79
C THR A 147 -2.48 2.66 11.10
N LYS A 148 -3.49 3.13 10.36
CA LYS A 148 -4.07 4.45 10.57
C LYS A 148 -5.15 4.39 11.64
N VAL A 149 -4.85 4.97 12.80
CA VAL A 149 -5.82 5.22 13.89
C VAL A 149 -6.29 6.69 13.82
N PRO A 150 -7.46 7.04 14.38
CA PRO A 150 -7.97 8.41 14.39
C PRO A 150 -6.96 9.42 14.97
N ASN A 151 -6.95 10.64 14.44
CA ASN A 151 -6.13 11.77 14.91
C ASN A 151 -4.60 11.57 14.93
N GLN A 152 -4.07 10.63 14.14
CA GLN A 152 -2.64 10.33 14.11
C GLN A 152 -1.91 11.02 12.94
N GLU A 153 -1.37 12.22 13.16
CA GLU A 153 -0.65 12.97 12.11
C GLU A 153 0.64 12.29 11.64
N GLN A 154 1.30 11.52 12.52
CA GLN A 154 2.58 10.86 12.22
C GLN A 154 2.50 9.77 11.13
N VAL A 155 1.29 9.30 10.82
CA VAL A 155 1.03 8.33 9.74
C VAL A 155 0.33 8.97 8.55
N THR A 156 0.17 10.30 8.53
CA THR A 156 -0.30 11.04 7.36
C THR A 156 0.83 11.14 6.34
N VAL A 157 0.58 10.62 5.14
CA VAL A 157 1.56 10.60 4.06
C VAL A 157 1.33 11.81 3.15
N PRO A 158 2.34 12.67 2.91
CA PRO A 158 2.20 13.81 2.01
C PRO A 158 2.13 13.34 0.54
N TRP A 159 1.82 14.25 -0.37
CA TRP A 159 1.96 14.00 -1.81
C TRP A 159 3.40 13.59 -2.14
N HIS A 160 3.56 12.46 -2.82
CA HIS A 160 4.85 11.89 -3.19
C HIS A 160 4.69 10.94 -4.38
N GLN A 161 5.83 10.47 -4.89
CA GLN A 161 5.93 9.32 -5.78
C GLN A 161 6.77 8.24 -5.07
N ASP A 162 6.38 6.97 -5.13
CA ASP A 162 7.09 5.87 -4.45
C ASP A 162 8.58 5.82 -4.84
N THR A 163 8.88 6.07 -6.12
CA THR A 163 10.25 6.10 -6.67
C THR A 163 11.15 7.18 -6.06
N ALA A 164 10.57 8.23 -5.45
CA ALA A 164 11.34 9.27 -4.78
C ALA A 164 12.04 8.77 -3.49
N TYR A 165 11.59 7.65 -2.93
CA TYR A 165 12.23 6.98 -1.79
C TYR A 165 13.29 5.96 -2.18
N LEU A 166 13.46 5.70 -3.49
CA LEU A 166 14.38 4.69 -4.01
C LEU A 166 15.64 5.34 -4.59
N ASN A 167 16.63 4.51 -4.92
CA ASN A 167 17.82 4.96 -5.65
C ASN A 167 17.40 5.55 -7.01
N LYS A 168 18.13 6.57 -7.48
CA LYS A 168 17.90 7.19 -8.80
C LYS A 168 17.94 6.20 -9.96
N GLU A 169 18.68 5.10 -9.80
CA GLU A 169 18.69 3.98 -10.76
C GLU A 169 17.32 3.31 -10.95
N CYS A 170 16.37 3.50 -10.02
CA CYS A 170 15.02 2.95 -10.12
C CYS A 170 14.05 3.88 -10.88
N TRP A 171 14.44 5.11 -11.21
CA TRP A 171 13.49 6.12 -11.73
C TRP A 171 12.95 5.80 -13.12
N ASN A 172 13.67 5.00 -13.91
CA ASN A 172 13.27 4.54 -15.24
C ASN A 172 12.77 3.08 -15.26
N VAL A 173 12.57 2.47 -14.09
CA VAL A 173 12.07 1.10 -13.99
C VAL A 173 10.57 1.15 -13.68
N LEU A 174 9.75 0.47 -14.50
CA LEU A 174 8.34 0.29 -14.17
C LEU A 174 8.23 -0.61 -12.93
N GLN A 175 7.75 -0.03 -11.83
CA GLN A 175 7.49 -0.73 -10.57
C GLN A 175 6.02 -0.56 -10.21
N VAL A 176 5.35 -1.66 -9.86
CA VAL A 176 3.92 -1.64 -9.49
C VAL A 176 3.76 -1.91 -8.00
N THR A 177 2.99 -1.04 -7.34
CA THR A 177 2.62 -1.18 -5.92
C THR A 177 1.17 -1.69 -5.84
N ALA A 178 0.94 -2.78 -5.09
CA ALA A 178 -0.40 -3.23 -4.75
C ALA A 178 -0.82 -2.62 -3.40
N TRP A 179 -1.74 -1.67 -3.43
CA TRP A 179 -2.37 -1.15 -2.21
C TRP A 179 -3.65 -1.94 -1.92
N ILE A 180 -3.66 -2.67 -0.80
CA ILE A 180 -4.76 -3.59 -0.45
C ILE A 180 -5.40 -3.12 0.86
N PRO A 181 -6.64 -2.63 0.83
CA PRO A 181 -7.37 -2.32 2.05
C PRO A 181 -7.76 -3.61 2.80
N LEU A 182 -7.43 -3.70 4.08
CA LEU A 182 -7.92 -4.75 4.99
C LEU A 182 -9.19 -4.34 5.75
N LEU A 183 -9.64 -3.11 5.50
CA LEU A 183 -10.80 -2.42 6.04
C LEU A 183 -11.44 -1.67 4.87
N ASP A 184 -12.75 -1.45 4.91
CA ASP A 184 -13.37 -0.53 3.96
C ASP A 184 -12.68 0.83 4.04
N ALA A 185 -12.09 1.29 2.94
CA ALA A 185 -11.33 2.54 2.93
C ALA A 185 -12.19 3.67 2.34
N ASN A 186 -12.40 4.72 3.14
CA ASN A 186 -13.20 5.88 2.76
C ASN A 186 -12.50 7.18 3.21
N LYS A 187 -13.16 8.32 2.96
CA LYS A 187 -12.65 9.66 3.27
C LYS A 187 -12.35 9.86 4.76
N GLU A 188 -13.03 9.14 5.64
CA GLU A 188 -12.97 9.31 7.08
C GLU A 188 -11.90 8.43 7.73
N ASN A 189 -11.65 7.23 7.19
CA ASN A 189 -10.74 6.25 7.79
C ASN A 189 -9.43 6.00 7.01
N GLY A 190 -9.15 6.79 5.97
CA GLY A 190 -7.82 6.86 5.36
C GLY A 190 -7.65 6.19 4.01
N PHE A 191 -8.58 6.44 3.09
CA PHE A 191 -8.34 6.12 1.68
C PHE A 191 -7.13 6.87 1.07
N VAL A 192 -6.66 6.36 -0.06
CA VAL A 192 -5.56 6.95 -0.82
C VAL A 192 -6.10 7.97 -1.83
N TYR A 193 -5.54 9.18 -1.81
CA TYR A 193 -5.70 10.12 -2.90
C TYR A 193 -4.65 9.84 -3.97
N ILE A 194 -5.08 9.71 -5.23
CA ILE A 194 -4.20 9.51 -6.38
C ILE A 194 -4.52 10.61 -7.39
N THR A 195 -3.48 11.15 -8.03
CA THR A 195 -3.63 12.05 -9.17
C THR A 195 -3.24 11.30 -10.43
N SER A 196 -4.00 11.50 -11.51
CA SER A 196 -3.69 10.92 -12.82
C SER A 196 -2.43 11.57 -13.41
N LEU A 197 -1.71 10.81 -14.23
CA LEU A 197 -0.60 11.28 -15.06
C LEU A 197 -1.04 12.24 -16.18
N ASN A 198 -2.35 12.42 -16.38
CA ASN A 198 -2.90 13.40 -17.31
C ASN A 198 -2.59 14.84 -16.87
N LEU A 199 -1.42 15.32 -17.30
CA LEU A 199 -0.98 16.71 -17.23
C LEU A 199 -1.61 17.52 -18.37
N THR A 200 -2.94 17.57 -18.43
CA THR A 200 -3.65 18.55 -19.29
C THR A 200 -3.76 19.90 -18.59
#